data_AF-A0A6H1UCK6-F1
#
_entry.id   AF-A0A6H1UCK6-F1
#
_cell.length_a   1.000
_cell.length_b   1.000
_cell.length_c   1.000
_cell.angle_alpha   90.00
_cell.angle_beta   90.00
_cell.angle_gamma   90.00
#
_symmetry.space_group_name_H-M   'P 1'
#
loop_
_entity.id
_entity.type
_entity.pdbx_description
1 polymer ?
#
loop_
_entity_poly.entity_id
_entity_poly.type
_entity_poly.pdbx_seq_one_letter_code
_entity_poly.pdbx_strand_id
1 'polypeptide(L)'
;MTMTQISSPIHALAQMLLHPTAVMKQVKAVRYWSWIPFLLQLVVTVGVSTLYFYSVDWSWYQQQFVLPSLSNLAPAEIEMALEFSKPSTFVISSAMTGLLFTPAIVAALAFYLSKMTQMDEDNIQGFTDWYGLCWWMQLPLVISALIGVGMIVAGSERIDPLLVLAPLSLANLASIGADSAWYNLASSVSLLGLWVMVLQYKGVRAWTKLGPLMTLLIVLLPYAVCYGIWLSLI
;
A
#
# COMPACT_ATOMS: atom_id res chain seq x y z
N MET A 1 -32.40 -5.61 -10.67
CA MET A 1 -31.14 -4.84 -10.65
C MET A 1 -30.29 -5.37 -11.80
N THR A 2 -30.19 -4.62 -12.89
CA THR A 2 -29.37 -5.01 -14.06
C THR A 2 -27.90 -5.02 -13.63
N MET A 3 -27.24 -6.18 -13.71
CA MET A 3 -25.79 -6.23 -13.51
C MET A 3 -25.14 -5.42 -14.62
N THR A 4 -24.52 -4.30 -14.28
CA THR A 4 -23.71 -3.52 -15.21
C THR A 4 -22.62 -4.43 -15.73
N GLN A 5 -22.68 -4.81 -17.01
CA GLN A 5 -21.67 -5.66 -17.62
C GLN A 5 -20.34 -4.89 -17.63
N ILE A 6 -19.34 -5.42 -16.93
CA ILE A 6 -18.00 -4.85 -16.88
C ILE A 6 -17.29 -5.26 -18.17
N SER A 7 -17.11 -4.31 -19.10
CA SER A 7 -16.68 -4.60 -20.47
C SER A 7 -15.17 -4.50 -20.69
N SER A 8 -14.44 -3.81 -19.80
CA SER A 8 -13.00 -3.57 -19.94
C SER A 8 -12.32 -3.41 -18.57
N PRO A 9 -10.98 -3.59 -18.48
CA PRO A 9 -10.27 -3.40 -17.22
C PRO A 9 -10.27 -1.94 -16.74
N ILE A 10 -10.33 -0.96 -17.65
CA ILE A 10 -10.43 0.47 -17.27
C ILE A 10 -11.80 0.75 -16.65
N HIS A 11 -12.87 0.21 -17.25
CA HIS A 11 -14.21 0.28 -16.65
C HIS A 11 -14.23 -0.40 -15.27
N ALA A 12 -13.53 -1.53 -15.14
CA ALA A 12 -13.39 -2.23 -13.86
C ALA A 12 -12.69 -1.41 -12.77
N LEU A 13 -11.75 -0.52 -13.10
CA LEU A 13 -11.11 0.37 -12.11
C LEU A 13 -12.14 1.26 -11.40
N ALA A 14 -12.99 1.95 -12.15
CA ALA A 14 -14.04 2.79 -11.58
C ALA A 14 -15.08 1.96 -10.80
N GLN A 15 -15.43 0.79 -11.34
CA GLN A 15 -16.37 -0.14 -10.69
C GLN A 15 -15.78 -0.77 -9.43
N MET A 16 -14.46 -0.85 -9.26
CA MET A 16 -13.86 -1.40 -8.05
C MET A 16 -14.17 -0.53 -6.82
N LEU A 17 -14.28 0.79 -7.02
CA LEU A 17 -14.62 1.72 -5.94
C LEU A 17 -16.11 1.69 -5.58
N LEU A 18 -16.99 1.52 -6.58
CA LEU A 18 -18.44 1.60 -6.41
C LEU A 18 -19.09 0.24 -6.14
N HIS A 19 -18.65 -0.79 -6.86
CA HIS A 19 -19.21 -2.14 -6.89
C HIS A 19 -18.11 -3.23 -6.82
N PRO A 20 -17.25 -3.23 -5.78
CA PRO A 20 -16.07 -4.09 -5.71
C PRO A 20 -16.39 -5.58 -5.87
N THR A 21 -17.49 -6.07 -5.29
CA THR A 21 -17.86 -7.48 -5.37
C THR A 21 -18.22 -7.92 -6.79
N ALA A 22 -18.77 -7.03 -7.62
CA ALA A 22 -19.04 -7.33 -9.02
C ALA A 22 -17.73 -7.47 -9.80
N VAL A 23 -16.78 -6.56 -9.58
CA VAL A 23 -15.43 -6.64 -10.16
C VAL A 23 -14.72 -7.92 -9.72
N MET A 24 -14.73 -8.24 -8.43
CA MET A 24 -14.12 -9.47 -7.89
C MET A 24 -14.67 -10.73 -8.56
N LYS A 25 -15.98 -10.81 -8.78
CA LYS A 25 -16.58 -11.94 -9.50
C LYS A 25 -16.17 -11.98 -10.97
N GLN A 26 -16.08 -10.83 -11.63
CA GLN A 26 -15.66 -10.73 -13.03
C GLN A 26 -14.19 -11.13 -13.21
N VAL A 27 -13.29 -10.61 -12.37
CA VAL A 27 -11.84 -10.86 -12.47
C VAL A 27 -11.45 -12.31 -12.18
N LYS A 28 -12.36 -13.10 -11.59
CA LYS A 28 -12.23 -14.55 -11.47
C LYS A 28 -12.18 -15.27 -12.84
N ALA A 29 -12.82 -14.70 -13.87
CA ALA A 29 -13.01 -15.34 -15.16
C ALA A 29 -12.15 -14.75 -16.30
N VAL A 30 -11.46 -13.63 -16.07
CA VAL A 30 -10.69 -12.92 -17.10
C VAL A 30 -9.20 -12.94 -16.78
N ARG A 31 -8.37 -13.10 -17.81
CA ARG A 31 -6.91 -13.12 -17.68
C ARG A 31 -6.31 -11.76 -17.97
N TYR A 32 -5.13 -11.51 -17.41
CA TYR A 32 -4.28 -10.32 -17.65
C TYR A 32 -4.84 -8.96 -17.19
N TRP A 33 -6.12 -8.87 -16.79
CA TRP A 33 -6.71 -7.62 -16.31
C TRP A 33 -5.97 -7.03 -15.11
N SER A 34 -5.37 -7.86 -14.26
CA SER A 34 -4.62 -7.42 -13.08
C SER A 34 -3.30 -6.69 -13.37
N TRP A 35 -2.82 -6.70 -14.62
CA TRP A 35 -1.69 -5.84 -15.01
C TRP A 35 -2.03 -4.35 -14.91
N ILE A 36 -3.30 -3.99 -15.13
CA ILE A 36 -3.76 -2.60 -15.07
C ILE A 36 -3.67 -2.03 -13.64
N PRO A 37 -4.27 -2.63 -12.60
CA PRO A 37 -4.11 -2.12 -11.24
C PRO A 37 -2.65 -2.19 -10.75
N PHE A 38 -1.87 -3.19 -11.17
CA PHE A 38 -0.44 -3.26 -10.86
C PHE A 38 0.34 -2.06 -11.43
N LEU A 39 0.22 -1.81 -12.74
CA LEU A 39 0.92 -0.71 -13.40
C LEU A 39 0.46 0.65 -12.86
N LEU A 40 -0.84 0.80 -12.59
CA LEU A 40 -1.37 2.02 -11.98
C LEU A 40 -0.74 2.26 -10.60
N GLN A 41 -0.71 1.24 -9.74
CA GLN A 41 -0.10 1.34 -8.41
C GLN A 41 1.39 1.71 -8.51
N LEU A 42 2.13 1.09 -9.44
CA LEU A 42 3.55 1.37 -9.67
C LEU A 42 3.77 2.82 -10.11
N VAL A 43 3.06 3.27 -11.15
CA VAL A 43 3.17 4.63 -11.69
C VAL A 43 2.84 5.66 -10.62
N VAL A 44 1.78 5.43 -9.84
CA VAL A 44 1.34 6.35 -8.80
C VAL A 44 2.34 6.40 -7.64
N THR A 45 2.84 5.25 -7.17
CA THR A 45 3.81 5.19 -6.07
C THR A 45 5.12 5.90 -6.42
N VAL A 46 5.67 5.61 -7.61
CA VAL A 46 6.90 6.24 -8.09
C VAL A 46 6.66 7.71 -8.43
N GLY A 47 5.53 8.02 -9.05
CA GLY A 47 5.17 9.37 -9.48
C GLY A 47 5.04 10.34 -8.32
N VAL A 48 4.34 9.96 -7.24
CA VAL A 48 4.21 10.81 -6.04
C VAL A 48 5.53 10.99 -5.33
N SER A 49 6.32 9.92 -5.17
CA SER A 49 7.64 10.01 -4.54
C SER A 49 8.59 10.91 -5.34
N THR A 50 8.59 10.78 -6.67
CA THR A 50 9.35 11.64 -7.58
C THR A 50 8.92 13.09 -7.44
N LEU A 51 7.62 13.36 -7.52
CA LEU A 51 7.07 14.70 -7.38
C LEU A 51 7.48 15.32 -6.03
N TYR A 52 7.38 14.56 -4.94
CA TYR A 52 7.76 15.02 -3.60
C TYR A 52 9.24 15.38 -3.52
N PHE A 53 10.14 14.43 -3.80
CA PHE A 53 11.57 14.62 -3.58
C PHE A 53 12.21 15.67 -4.50
N TYR A 54 11.61 15.93 -5.67
CA TYR A 54 12.06 17.03 -6.54
C TYR A 54 11.39 18.38 -6.27
N SER A 55 10.34 18.43 -5.43
CA SER A 55 9.66 19.69 -5.05
C SER A 55 10.01 20.18 -3.65
N VAL A 56 10.51 19.29 -2.78
CA VAL A 56 10.84 19.63 -1.39
C VAL A 56 12.15 20.43 -1.29
N ASP A 57 12.22 21.38 -0.36
CA ASP A 57 13.47 22.04 0.06
C ASP A 57 14.40 20.97 0.63
N TRP A 58 15.39 20.57 -0.17
CA TRP A 58 16.28 19.47 0.17
C TRP A 58 17.13 19.75 1.41
N SER A 59 17.56 20.99 1.62
CA SER A 59 18.35 21.36 2.79
C SER A 59 17.51 21.22 4.06
N TRP A 60 16.26 21.68 4.01
CA TRP A 60 15.31 21.45 5.09
C TRP A 60 15.05 19.96 5.33
N TYR A 61 14.79 19.18 4.27
CA TYR A 61 14.54 17.75 4.38
C TYR A 61 15.72 17.01 5.05
N GLN A 62 16.95 17.32 4.63
CA GLN A 62 18.15 16.74 5.22
C GLN A 62 18.26 17.07 6.72
N GLN A 63 18.00 18.31 7.11
CA GLN A 63 18.05 18.72 8.51
C GLN A 63 16.99 18.04 9.37
N GLN A 64 15.78 17.87 8.83
CA GLN A 64 14.65 17.33 9.60
C GLN A 64 14.60 15.80 9.66
N PHE A 65 15.02 15.11 8.60
CA PHE A 65 14.81 13.66 8.47
C PHE A 65 16.09 12.87 8.31
N VAL A 66 17.09 13.40 7.60
CA VAL A 66 18.34 12.67 7.33
C VAL A 66 19.29 12.78 8.51
N LEU A 67 19.66 14.00 8.93
CA LEU A 67 20.64 14.21 10.00
C LEU A 67 20.25 13.54 11.32
N PRO A 68 18.98 13.59 11.79
CA PRO A 68 18.60 12.90 13.02
C PRO A 68 18.82 11.39 12.95
N SER A 69 18.63 10.78 11.77
CA SER A 69 18.87 9.35 11.55
C SER A 69 20.35 8.94 11.62
N LEU A 70 21.27 9.91 11.49
CA LEU A 70 22.72 9.69 11.49
C LEU A 70 23.39 10.09 12.82
N SER A 71 22.60 10.42 13.85
CA SER A 71 23.06 11.00 15.12
C SER A 71 24.10 10.17 15.89
N ASN A 72 24.21 8.87 15.60
CA ASN A 72 25.15 7.95 16.25
C ASN A 72 26.40 7.62 15.42
N LEU A 73 26.59 8.26 14.26
CA LEU A 73 27.71 7.99 13.35
C LEU A 73 28.90 8.92 13.58
N ALA A 74 30.10 8.49 13.17
CA ALA A 74 31.28 9.33 13.21
C ALA A 74 31.19 10.47 12.17
N PRO A 75 31.86 11.63 12.38
CA PRO A 75 31.78 12.77 11.46
C PRO A 75 32.09 12.43 9.99
N ALA A 76 33.08 11.57 9.74
CA ALA A 76 33.43 11.13 8.39
C ALA A 76 32.33 10.26 7.73
N GLU A 77 31.60 9.47 8.53
CA GLU A 77 30.48 8.65 8.05
C GLU A 77 29.24 9.52 7.75
N ILE A 78 29.03 10.57 8.55
CA ILE A 78 27.95 11.55 8.31
C ILE A 78 28.20 12.27 6.98
N GLU A 79 29.41 12.75 6.72
CA GLU A 79 29.76 13.42 5.46
C GLU A 79 29.50 12.51 4.25
N MET A 80 29.98 11.26 4.32
CA MET A 80 29.72 10.26 3.29
C MET A 80 28.22 10.00 3.10
N ALA A 81 27.46 9.82 4.18
CA ALA A 81 26.02 9.58 4.10
C ALA A 81 25.27 10.77 3.47
N LEU A 82 25.69 12.01 3.76
CA LEU A 82 25.10 13.21 3.15
C LEU A 82 25.42 13.32 1.66
N GLU A 83 26.60 12.90 1.20
CA GLU A 83 26.93 12.86 -0.23
C GLU A 83 26.01 11.93 -1.03
N PHE A 84 25.60 10.81 -0.42
CA PHE A 84 24.64 9.86 -1.03
C PHE A 84 23.18 10.25 -0.79
N SER A 85 22.92 11.14 0.18
CA SER A 85 21.60 11.68 0.47
C SER A 85 21.24 12.77 -0.55
N LYS A 86 20.82 12.33 -1.73
CA LYS A 86 20.33 13.17 -2.83
C LYS A 86 18.88 12.79 -3.15
N PRO A 87 18.06 13.73 -3.68
CA PRO A 87 16.69 13.42 -4.12
C PRO A 87 16.61 12.17 -5.01
N SER A 88 17.55 12.03 -5.96
CA SER A 88 17.61 10.88 -6.87
C SER A 88 17.76 9.54 -6.14
N THR A 89 18.54 9.49 -5.06
CA THR A 89 18.71 8.26 -4.25
C THR A 89 17.39 7.83 -3.63
N PHE A 90 16.63 8.79 -3.08
CA PHE A 90 15.32 8.51 -2.48
C PHE A 90 14.28 8.12 -3.53
N VAL A 91 14.28 8.74 -4.70
CA VAL A 91 13.43 8.35 -5.82
C VAL A 91 13.77 6.93 -6.31
N ILE A 92 15.05 6.60 -6.45
CA ILE A 92 15.49 5.24 -6.83
C ILE A 92 15.06 4.22 -5.76
N SER A 93 15.23 4.53 -4.47
CA SER A 93 14.78 3.64 -3.39
C SER A 93 13.26 3.42 -3.40
N SER A 94 12.49 4.46 -3.72
CA SER A 94 11.03 4.40 -3.85
C SER A 94 10.63 3.55 -5.06
N ALA A 95 11.35 3.69 -6.19
CA ALA A 95 11.16 2.87 -7.38
C ALA A 95 11.50 1.40 -7.12
N MET A 96 12.58 1.10 -6.39
CA MET A 96 12.91 -0.26 -5.98
C MET A 96 11.83 -0.85 -5.06
N THR A 97 11.31 -0.05 -4.13
CA THR A 97 10.20 -0.46 -3.26
C THR A 97 8.94 -0.78 -4.06
N GLY A 98 8.59 0.06 -5.04
CA GLY A 98 7.44 -0.16 -5.91
C GLY A 98 7.61 -1.35 -6.87
N LEU A 99 8.81 -1.57 -7.41
CA LEU A 99 9.05 -2.56 -8.46
C LEU A 99 9.43 -3.95 -7.92
N LEU A 100 10.07 -4.03 -6.76
CA LEU A 100 10.60 -5.28 -6.21
C LEU A 100 9.87 -5.69 -4.93
N PHE A 101 9.89 -4.83 -3.91
CA PHE A 101 9.36 -5.18 -2.60
C PHE A 101 7.84 -5.28 -2.59
N THR A 102 7.14 -4.35 -3.23
CA THR A 102 5.67 -4.36 -3.27
C THR A 102 5.14 -5.62 -3.96
N PRO A 103 5.61 -6.00 -5.17
CA PRO A 103 5.25 -7.29 -5.77
C PRO A 103 5.58 -8.50 -4.91
N ALA A 104 6.72 -8.50 -4.21
CA ALA A 104 7.09 -9.59 -3.31
C ALA A 104 6.11 -9.72 -2.13
N ILE A 105 5.72 -8.61 -1.50
CA ILE A 105 4.72 -8.60 -0.41
C ILE A 105 3.36 -9.07 -0.93
N VAL A 106 2.93 -8.60 -2.11
CA VAL A 106 1.69 -9.04 -2.75
C VAL A 106 1.73 -10.51 -3.10
N ALA A 107 2.87 -11.02 -3.55
CA ALA A 107 3.09 -12.44 -3.80
C ALA A 107 3.01 -13.25 -2.50
N ALA A 108 3.61 -12.77 -1.40
CA ALA A 108 3.51 -13.43 -0.11
C ALA A 108 2.05 -13.51 0.38
N LEU A 109 1.29 -12.41 0.26
CA LEU A 109 -0.14 -12.39 0.59
C LEU A 109 -0.95 -13.34 -0.31
N ALA A 110 -0.70 -13.32 -1.62
CA ALA A 110 -1.38 -14.17 -2.58
C ALA A 110 -1.08 -15.66 -2.34
N PHE A 111 0.17 -15.99 -2.00
CA PHE A 111 0.58 -17.33 -1.61
C PHE A 111 -0.17 -17.75 -0.35
N TYR A 112 -0.15 -16.92 0.68
CA TYR A 112 -0.89 -17.15 1.92
C TYR A 112 -2.39 -17.41 1.65
N LEU A 113 -3.06 -16.53 0.91
CA LEU A 113 -4.48 -16.70 0.57
C LEU A 113 -4.71 -17.97 -0.24
N SER A 114 -3.84 -18.27 -1.22
CA SER A 114 -3.97 -19.48 -2.03
C SER A 114 -3.88 -20.76 -1.20
N LYS A 115 -3.12 -20.77 -0.10
CA LYS A 115 -3.00 -21.93 0.79
C LYS A 115 -4.13 -22.00 1.80
N MET A 116 -4.44 -20.88 2.44
CA MET A 116 -5.50 -20.86 3.47
C MET A 116 -6.88 -21.12 2.87
N THR A 117 -7.11 -20.77 1.60
CA THR A 117 -8.40 -21.00 0.95
C THR A 117 -8.55 -22.38 0.31
N GLN A 118 -7.53 -23.25 0.37
CA GLN A 118 -7.63 -24.65 -0.11
C GLN A 118 -8.49 -25.54 0.79
N MET A 119 -8.83 -25.09 2.00
CA MET A 119 -9.79 -25.79 2.85
C MET A 119 -11.23 -25.75 2.29
N ASP A 120 -11.50 -24.90 1.31
CA ASP A 120 -12.72 -24.94 0.50
C ASP A 120 -12.47 -25.84 -0.71
N GLU A 121 -13.07 -27.04 -0.71
CA GLU A 121 -12.89 -28.04 -1.77
C GLU A 121 -13.34 -27.54 -3.16
N ASP A 122 -14.28 -26.58 -3.20
CA ASP A 122 -14.78 -25.97 -4.44
C ASP A 122 -13.87 -24.86 -4.98
N ASN A 123 -12.84 -24.47 -4.23
CA ASN A 123 -11.93 -23.42 -4.63
C ASN A 123 -10.86 -23.93 -5.60
N ILE A 124 -11.11 -23.69 -6.89
CA ILE A 124 -10.18 -24.02 -7.98
C ILE A 124 -9.14 -22.93 -8.28
N GLN A 125 -9.12 -21.81 -7.55
CA GLN A 125 -8.25 -20.67 -7.84
C GLN A 125 -6.82 -20.91 -7.38
N GLY A 126 -5.86 -20.71 -8.30
CA GLY A 126 -4.43 -20.90 -8.04
C GLY A 126 -3.73 -19.63 -7.55
N PHE A 127 -2.43 -19.76 -7.26
CA PHE A 127 -1.60 -18.64 -6.80
C PHE A 127 -1.70 -17.39 -7.70
N THR A 128 -1.65 -17.57 -9.02
CA THR A 128 -1.70 -16.46 -9.99
C THR A 128 -3.03 -15.71 -9.96
N ASP A 129 -4.13 -16.41 -9.68
CA ASP A 129 -5.46 -15.81 -9.59
C ASP A 129 -5.53 -14.93 -8.33
N TRP A 130 -5.08 -15.46 -7.19
CA TRP A 130 -4.98 -14.70 -5.94
C TRP A 130 -4.03 -13.51 -6.04
N TYR A 131 -2.90 -13.68 -6.74
CA TYR A 131 -1.96 -12.59 -7.00
C TYR A 131 -2.62 -11.48 -7.82
N GLY A 132 -3.37 -11.87 -8.87
CA GLY A 132 -4.15 -10.95 -9.66
C GLY A 132 -5.22 -10.21 -8.84
N LEU A 133 -5.94 -10.92 -7.96
CA LEU A 133 -6.95 -10.32 -7.10
C LEU A 133 -6.36 -9.32 -6.09
N CYS A 134 -5.18 -9.61 -5.54
CA CYS A 134 -4.54 -8.73 -4.56
C CYS A 134 -4.26 -7.34 -5.14
N TRP A 135 -3.88 -7.22 -6.42
CA TRP A 135 -3.73 -5.90 -7.06
C TRP A 135 -5.04 -5.12 -7.15
N TRP A 136 -6.15 -5.79 -7.48
CA TRP A 136 -7.47 -5.16 -7.47
C TRP A 136 -7.85 -4.65 -6.08
N MET A 137 -7.60 -5.45 -5.04
CA MET A 137 -7.94 -5.10 -3.67
C MET A 137 -7.11 -3.93 -3.13
N GLN A 138 -5.93 -3.65 -3.69
CA GLN A 138 -5.09 -2.52 -3.31
C GLN A 138 -5.40 -1.21 -4.03
N LEU A 139 -6.27 -1.22 -5.05
CA LEU A 139 -6.62 0.00 -5.79
C LEU A 139 -7.06 1.20 -4.94
N PRO A 140 -7.75 1.05 -3.79
CA PRO A 140 -8.07 2.21 -2.96
C PRO A 140 -6.86 3.03 -2.54
N LEU A 141 -5.67 2.41 -2.42
CA LEU A 141 -4.43 3.12 -2.05
C LEU A 141 -4.02 4.19 -3.06
N VAL A 142 -4.46 4.07 -4.33
CA VAL A 142 -4.26 5.11 -5.34
C VAL A 142 -4.89 6.44 -4.90
N ILE A 143 -6.00 6.41 -4.17
CA ILE A 143 -6.66 7.61 -3.63
C ILE A 143 -5.72 8.34 -2.66
N SER A 144 -4.99 7.60 -1.81
CA SER A 144 -4.01 8.19 -0.87
C SER A 144 -2.96 8.99 -1.61
N ALA A 145 -2.45 8.43 -2.70
CA ALA A 145 -1.41 9.06 -3.48
C ALA A 145 -1.93 10.29 -4.26
N LEU A 146 -3.16 10.25 -4.79
CA LEU A 146 -3.79 11.43 -5.40
C LEU A 146 -3.98 12.57 -4.39
N ILE A 147 -4.36 12.26 -3.15
CA ILE A 147 -4.40 13.25 -2.06
C ILE A 147 -2.99 13.81 -1.82
N GLY A 148 -1.97 12.95 -1.76
CA GLY A 148 -0.57 13.36 -1.64
C GLY A 148 -0.12 14.33 -2.74
N VAL A 149 -0.47 14.07 -4.01
CA VAL A 149 -0.22 15.01 -5.12
C VAL A 149 -0.89 16.36 -4.84
N GLY A 150 -2.16 16.36 -4.45
CA GLY A 150 -2.87 17.58 -4.10
C GLY A 150 -2.18 18.38 -2.99
N MET A 151 -1.66 17.69 -1.98
CA MET A 151 -0.91 18.31 -0.87
C MET A 151 0.43 18.89 -1.32
N ILE A 152 1.15 18.24 -2.24
CA ILE A 152 2.39 18.81 -2.80
C ILE A 152 2.07 20.08 -3.60
N VAL A 153 1.06 20.01 -4.48
CA VAL A 153 0.72 21.11 -5.39
C VAL A 153 0.15 22.32 -4.64
N ALA A 154 -0.63 22.11 -3.59
CA ALA A 154 -1.21 23.18 -2.78
C ALA A 154 -0.33 23.63 -1.61
N GLY A 155 0.69 22.83 -1.26
CA GLY A 155 1.51 23.01 -0.08
C GLY A 155 2.72 23.92 -0.29
N SER A 156 3.57 23.96 0.73
CA SER A 156 4.88 24.61 0.65
C SER A 156 5.99 23.60 0.35
N GLU A 157 7.16 24.08 -0.04
CA GLU A 157 8.36 23.25 -0.24
C GLU A 157 8.86 22.57 1.05
N ARG A 158 8.30 22.89 2.22
CA ARG A 158 8.66 22.33 3.53
C ARG A 158 7.51 21.52 4.12
N ILE A 159 7.17 20.44 3.44
CA ILE A 159 6.09 19.54 3.84
C ILE A 159 6.66 18.18 4.27
N ASP A 160 6.17 17.69 5.41
CA ASP A 160 6.57 16.41 5.98
C ASP A 160 6.30 15.26 4.97
N PRO A 161 7.27 14.37 4.73
CA PRO A 161 7.10 13.26 3.80
C PRO A 161 5.93 12.34 4.19
N LEU A 162 5.69 12.10 5.48
CA LEU A 162 4.59 11.24 5.93
C LEU A 162 3.23 11.85 5.58
N LEU A 163 3.09 13.18 5.69
CA LEU A 163 1.85 13.87 5.32
C LEU A 163 1.52 13.69 3.84
N VAL A 164 2.53 13.56 2.98
CA VAL A 164 2.36 13.42 1.52
C VAL A 164 2.24 11.96 1.09
N LEU A 165 3.10 11.09 1.62
CA LEU A 165 3.19 9.70 1.18
C LEU A 165 2.11 8.81 1.82
N ALA A 166 1.65 9.16 3.02
CA ALA A 166 0.60 8.44 3.73
C ALA A 166 -0.40 9.39 4.42
N PRO A 167 -1.07 10.32 3.69
CA PRO A 167 -1.93 11.36 4.26
C PRO A 167 -3.06 10.82 5.15
N LEU A 168 -3.52 9.60 4.87
CA LEU A 168 -4.61 8.94 5.59
C LEU A 168 -4.12 7.89 6.61
N SER A 169 -2.83 7.94 6.99
CA SER A 169 -2.29 7.16 8.11
C SER A 169 -2.93 7.61 9.42
N LEU A 170 -3.01 6.71 10.39
CA LEU A 170 -3.50 7.02 11.73
C LEU A 170 -2.59 8.06 12.40
N ALA A 171 -1.28 8.02 12.13
CA ALA A 171 -0.34 9.02 12.61
C ALA A 171 -0.74 10.43 12.18
N ASN A 172 -1.05 10.63 10.89
CA ASN A 172 -1.49 11.93 10.39
C ASN A 172 -2.89 12.31 10.89
N LEU A 173 -3.84 11.38 10.86
CA LEU A 173 -5.23 11.63 11.27
C LEU A 173 -5.35 11.96 12.77
N ALA A 174 -4.49 11.37 13.61
CA ALA A 174 -4.46 11.62 15.05
C ALA A 174 -3.32 12.58 15.48
N SER A 175 -2.58 13.15 14.51
CA SER A 175 -1.44 14.05 14.76
C SER A 175 -0.39 13.47 15.72
N ILE A 176 -0.07 12.19 15.57
CA ILE A 176 0.97 11.50 16.35
C ILE A 176 2.33 11.83 15.74
N GLY A 177 3.18 12.52 16.51
CA GLY A 177 4.54 12.90 16.12
C GLY A 177 5.56 11.77 16.25
N ALA A 178 6.72 11.95 15.61
CA ALA A 178 7.82 10.98 15.59
C ALA A 178 8.47 10.72 16.96
N ASP A 179 8.21 11.57 17.94
CA ASP A 179 8.61 11.44 19.34
C ASP A 179 7.76 10.42 20.13
N SER A 180 6.62 10.01 19.58
CA SER A 180 5.74 9.02 20.21
C SER A 180 6.20 7.58 19.96
N ALA A 181 6.16 6.74 20.99
CA ALA A 181 6.39 5.29 20.85
C ALA A 181 5.37 4.63 19.89
N TRP A 182 4.20 5.25 19.72
CA TRP A 182 3.14 4.78 18.81
C TRP A 182 3.33 5.21 17.36
N TYR A 183 4.27 6.12 17.07
CA TYR A 183 4.41 6.76 15.76
C TYR A 183 4.53 5.75 14.63
N ASN A 184 5.40 4.75 14.82
CA ASN A 184 5.66 3.69 13.88
C ASN A 184 4.37 2.90 13.59
N LEU A 185 3.69 2.41 14.63
CA LEU A 185 2.44 1.66 14.46
C LEU A 185 1.38 2.52 13.77
N ALA A 186 1.20 3.75 14.22
CA ALA A 186 0.21 4.67 13.67
C ALA A 186 0.50 5.09 12.22
N SER A 187 1.77 5.13 11.81
CA SER A 187 2.17 5.38 10.43
C SER A 187 1.85 4.21 9.51
N SER A 188 1.90 2.98 10.04
CA SER A 188 1.64 1.74 9.30
C SER A 188 0.14 1.43 9.08
N VAL A 189 -0.73 1.97 9.93
CA VAL A 189 -2.19 1.79 9.86
C VAL A 189 -2.79 2.99 9.15
N SER A 190 -3.59 2.77 8.10
CA SER A 190 -4.28 3.86 7.39
C SER A 190 -5.75 3.55 7.17
N LEU A 191 -6.57 4.60 7.02
CA LEU A 191 -8.00 4.46 6.73
C LEU A 191 -8.25 3.61 5.47
N LEU A 192 -7.44 3.82 4.44
CA LEU A 192 -7.52 3.04 3.20
C LEU A 192 -6.97 1.61 3.38
N GLY A 193 -5.97 1.40 4.25
CA GLY A 193 -5.51 0.07 4.62
C GLY A 193 -6.60 -0.78 5.28
N LEU A 194 -7.39 -0.18 6.19
CA LEU A 194 -8.57 -0.84 6.77
C LEU A 194 -9.60 -1.18 5.69
N TRP A 195 -9.81 -0.30 4.71
CA TRP A 195 -10.68 -0.58 3.59
C TRP A 195 -10.14 -1.73 2.70
N VAL A 196 -8.84 -1.80 2.48
CA VAL A 196 -8.19 -2.93 1.79
C VAL A 196 -8.47 -4.25 2.52
N MET A 197 -8.45 -4.28 3.86
CA MET A 197 -8.83 -5.48 4.63
C MET A 197 -10.30 -5.87 4.41
N VAL A 198 -11.21 -4.89 4.34
CA VAL A 198 -12.62 -5.13 3.99
C VAL A 198 -12.75 -5.72 2.58
N LEU A 199 -11.97 -5.22 1.62
CA LEU A 199 -11.94 -5.76 0.26
C LEU A 199 -11.36 -7.17 0.21
N GLN A 200 -10.36 -7.49 1.04
CA GLN A 200 -9.83 -8.84 1.17
C GLN A 200 -10.88 -9.81 1.69
N TYR A 201 -11.62 -9.42 2.74
CA TYR A 201 -12.76 -10.20 3.22
C TYR A 201 -13.79 -10.44 2.10
N LYS A 202 -14.20 -9.38 1.39
CA LYS A 202 -15.17 -9.50 0.28
C LYS A 202 -14.62 -10.33 -0.89
N GLY A 203 -13.34 -10.24 -1.20
CA GLY A 203 -12.68 -10.98 -2.27
C GLY A 203 -12.64 -12.47 -1.97
N VAL A 204 -12.19 -12.85 -0.78
CA VAL A 204 -12.18 -14.25 -0.33
C VAL A 204 -13.61 -14.80 -0.32
N ARG A 205 -14.59 -14.06 0.21
CA ARG A 205 -16.01 -14.45 0.20
C ARG A 205 -16.63 -14.53 -1.20
N ALA A 206 -16.09 -13.80 -2.17
CA ALA A 206 -16.58 -13.84 -3.55
C ALA A 206 -16.05 -15.07 -4.30
N TRP A 207 -14.88 -15.57 -3.91
CA TRP A 207 -14.19 -16.65 -4.62
C TRP A 207 -14.35 -18.02 -3.99
N THR A 208 -14.68 -18.06 -2.69
CA THR A 208 -14.78 -19.26 -1.86
C THR A 208 -16.14 -19.38 -1.17
N LYS A 209 -16.48 -20.56 -0.68
CA LYS A 209 -17.67 -20.88 0.14
C LYS A 209 -17.40 -20.84 1.64
N LEU A 210 -16.23 -20.38 2.06
CA LEU A 210 -15.85 -20.31 3.48
C LEU A 210 -16.83 -19.49 4.31
N GLY A 211 -17.11 -19.95 5.55
CA GLY A 211 -17.95 -19.24 6.51
C GLY A 211 -17.37 -17.87 6.93
N PRO A 212 -18.21 -16.89 7.35
CA PRO A 212 -17.77 -15.52 7.61
C PRO A 212 -16.63 -15.42 8.62
N LEU A 213 -16.72 -16.16 9.73
CA LEU A 213 -15.72 -16.16 10.79
C LEU A 213 -14.37 -16.67 10.28
N MET A 214 -14.36 -17.79 9.54
CA MET A 214 -13.14 -18.35 8.97
C MET A 214 -12.50 -17.38 7.98
N THR A 215 -13.30 -16.75 7.11
CA THR A 215 -12.78 -15.74 6.17
C THR A 215 -12.18 -14.54 6.90
N LEU A 216 -12.81 -14.07 7.98
CA LEU A 216 -12.29 -12.97 8.79
C LEU A 216 -10.95 -13.34 9.43
N LEU A 217 -10.85 -14.53 10.02
CA LEU A 217 -9.60 -15.02 10.63
C LEU A 217 -8.48 -15.12 9.60
N ILE A 218 -8.74 -15.68 8.42
CA ILE A 218 -7.76 -15.76 7.33
C ILE A 218 -7.29 -14.36 6.93
N VAL A 219 -8.22 -13.42 6.72
CA VAL A 219 -7.84 -12.08 6.26
C VAL A 219 -7.09 -11.30 7.32
N LEU A 220 -7.48 -11.40 8.60
CA LEU A 220 -6.87 -10.61 9.68
C LEU A 220 -5.56 -11.19 10.20
N LEU A 221 -5.30 -12.50 10.04
CA LEU A 221 -4.12 -13.14 10.62
C LEU A 221 -2.79 -12.48 10.21
N PRO A 222 -2.53 -12.17 8.92
CA PRO A 222 -1.28 -11.50 8.53
C PRO A 222 -1.10 -10.15 9.24
N TYR A 223 -2.17 -9.36 9.34
CA TYR A 223 -2.13 -8.06 10.00
C TYR A 223 -1.96 -8.19 11.51
N ALA A 224 -2.62 -9.16 12.14
CA ALA A 224 -2.48 -9.43 13.56
C ALA A 224 -1.03 -9.82 13.90
N VAL A 225 -0.37 -10.60 13.05
CA VAL A 225 1.06 -10.93 13.20
C VAL A 225 1.92 -9.68 13.03
N CYS A 226 1.75 -8.93 11.93
CA CYS A 226 2.54 -7.72 11.67
C CYS A 226 2.38 -6.67 12.78
N TYR A 227 1.15 -6.29 13.12
CA TYR A 227 0.89 -5.29 14.15
C TYR A 227 1.18 -5.80 15.56
N GLY A 228 1.02 -7.10 15.82
CA GLY A 228 1.40 -7.72 17.09
C GLY A 228 2.90 -7.62 17.36
N ILE A 229 3.74 -7.81 16.32
CA ILE A 229 5.19 -7.61 16.42
C ILE A 229 5.48 -6.14 16.77
N TRP A 230 4.85 -5.17 16.12
CA TRP A 230 5.08 -3.75 16.39
C TRP A 230 4.64 -3.37 17.80
N LEU A 231 3.48 -3.87 18.25
CA LEU A 231 2.98 -3.68 19.61
C LEU A 231 3.94 -4.24 20.67
N SER A 232 4.68 -5.31 20.37
CA SER A 232 5.67 -5.87 21.31
C SER A 232 6.95 -5.04 21.44
N LEU A 233 7.16 -4.06 20.55
CA LEU A 233 8.32 -3.16 20.53
C LEU A 233 8.03 -1.79 21.16
N ILE A 234 6.80 -1.55 21.59
CA ILE A 234 6.33 -0.33 22.27
C ILE A 234 6.43 -0.53 23.78
#